data_AF-A0ABD4Q9Y0-F1
#
_entry.id   AF-A0ABD4Q9Y0-F1
#
_cell.length_a   1.000
_cell.length_b   1.000
_cell.length_c   1.000
_cell.angle_alpha   90.00
_cell.angle_beta   90.00
_cell.angle_gamma   90.00
#
_symmetry.space_group_name_H-M   'P 1'
#
loop_
_entity.id
_entity.type
_entity.pdbx_description
1 polymer ?
#
loop_
_entity_poly.entity_id
_entity_poly.type
_entity_poly.pdbx_seq_one_letter_code
_entity_poly.pdbx_strand_id
1 'polypeptide(L)'
;YWNVRLLDHLYDFDEIRVHSRRPESRDAFAKKLSDDLGKPITVTDNWQACVEGADIVVEASRLPEPQPMLKTEWIKPGAFVVPYGTMSAVE
;
A
#
# COMPACT_ATOMS: atom_id res chain seq x y z
N TYR A 1 0.98 -7.99 -3.52
CA TYR A 1 -0.07 -8.87 -4.08
C TYR A 1 -0.62 -9.77 -2.98
N TRP A 2 0.16 -10.73 -2.47
CA TRP A 2 -0.32 -11.69 -1.47
C TRP A 2 -0.76 -11.06 -0.14
N ASN A 3 -0.03 -10.06 0.37
CA ASN A 3 -0.46 -9.31 1.56
C ASN A 3 -1.87 -8.74 1.38
N VAL A 4 -2.14 -8.08 0.25
CA VAL A 4 -3.45 -7.50 -0.04
C VAL A 4 -4.53 -8.58 -0.06
N ARG A 5 -4.32 -9.70 -0.77
CA ARG A 5 -5.31 -10.77 -0.85
C ARG A 5 -5.58 -11.46 0.49
N LEU A 6 -4.53 -11.73 1.25
CA LEU A 6 -4.67 -12.34 2.57
C LEU A 6 -5.44 -11.41 3.51
N LEU A 7 -5.04 -10.14 3.56
CA LEU A 7 -5.65 -9.16 4.46
C LEU A 7 -7.10 -8.87 4.06
N ASP A 8 -7.40 -8.72 2.77
CA ASP A 8 -8.78 -8.55 2.30
C ASP A 8 -9.64 -9.79 2.58
N HIS A 9 -9.08 -11.00 2.49
CA HIS A 9 -9.80 -12.20 2.90
C HIS A 9 -10.12 -12.24 4.41
N LEU A 10 -9.23 -11.72 5.26
CA LEU A 10 -9.41 -11.71 6.71
C LEU A 10 -10.35 -10.61 7.19
N TYR A 11 -10.33 -9.46 6.53
CA TYR A 11 -10.99 -8.23 7.02
C TYR A 11 -12.08 -7.67 6.12
N ASP A 12 -12.21 -8.17 4.88
CA ASP A 12 -13.18 -7.74 3.89
C ASP A 12 -13.20 -6.21 3.71
N PHE A 13 -12.13 -5.64 3.14
CA PHE A 13 -11.95 -4.19 3.15
C PHE A 13 -12.99 -3.47 2.27
N ASP A 14 -13.46 -2.33 2.79
CA ASP A 14 -14.30 -1.36 2.05
C ASP A 14 -13.50 -0.60 0.98
N GLU A 15 -12.21 -0.37 1.22
CA GLU A 15 -11.33 0.38 0.34
C GLU A 15 -9.93 -0.25 0.29
N ILE A 16 -9.36 -0.34 -0.92
CA ILE A 16 -7.96 -0.72 -1.13
C ILE A 16 -7.29 0.34 -2.02
N ARG A 17 -6.21 0.95 -1.50
CA ARG A 17 -5.39 1.93 -2.20
C ARG A 17 -4.02 1.36 -2.58
N VAL A 18 -3.48 1.77 -3.72
CA VAL A 18 -2.14 1.38 -4.19
C VAL A 18 -1.38 2.60 -4.68
N HIS A 19 -0.10 2.67 -4.28
CA HIS A 19 0.88 3.60 -4.83
C HIS A 19 2.15 2.86 -5.26
N SER A 20 2.79 3.35 -6.32
CA SER A 20 4.17 3.01 -6.65
C SER A 20 4.80 4.12 -7.50
N ARG A 21 6.14 4.19 -7.54
CA ARG A 21 6.88 5.17 -8.36
C ARG A 21 6.55 5.11 -9.86
N ARG A 22 6.24 3.92 -10.38
CA ARG A 22 6.05 3.66 -11.81
C ARG A 22 4.55 3.56 -12.12
N PRO A 23 3.96 4.51 -12.87
CA PRO A 23 2.54 4.48 -13.21
C PRO A 23 2.10 3.16 -13.85
N GLU A 24 2.85 2.68 -14.84
CA GLU A 24 2.56 1.42 -15.53
C GLU A 24 2.56 0.21 -14.59
N SER A 25 3.40 0.23 -13.55
CA SER A 25 3.47 -0.84 -12.56
C SER A 25 2.29 -0.82 -11.59
N ARG A 26 1.91 0.35 -11.07
CA ARG A 26 0.78 0.47 -10.13
C ARG A 26 -0.56 0.25 -10.83
N ASP A 27 -0.70 0.69 -12.07
CA ASP A 27 -1.95 0.55 -12.84
C ASP A 27 -2.19 -0.92 -13.21
N ALA A 28 -1.15 -1.62 -13.69
CA ALA A 28 -1.23 -3.05 -13.96
C ALA A 28 -1.51 -3.87 -12.69
N PHE A 29 -0.90 -3.49 -11.57
CA PHE A 29 -1.13 -4.15 -10.28
C PHE A 29 -2.55 -3.93 -9.74
N ALA A 30 -3.06 -2.70 -9.80
CA ALA A 30 -4.41 -2.36 -9.39
C ALA A 30 -5.45 -3.06 -10.27
N LYS A 31 -5.25 -3.08 -11.59
CA LYS A 31 -6.13 -3.81 -12.51
C LYS A 31 -6.18 -5.29 -12.14
N LYS A 32 -5.01 -5.93 -11.97
CA LYS A 32 -4.94 -7.35 -11.59
C LYS A 32 -5.67 -7.64 -10.28
N LEU A 33 -5.44 -6.84 -9.24
CA LEU A 33 -6.13 -7.00 -7.96
C LEU A 33 -7.64 -6.80 -8.09
N SER A 34 -8.07 -5.81 -8.88
CA SER A 34 -9.49 -5.56 -9.11
C SER A 34 -10.18 -6.73 -9.81
N ASP A 35 -9.54 -7.28 -10.85
CA ASP A 35 -10.03 -8.47 -11.56
C ASP A 35 -10.12 -9.70 -10.62
N ASP A 36 -9.12 -9.90 -9.75
CA ASP A 36 -9.02 -11.06 -8.86
C ASP A 36 -9.93 -10.98 -7.62
N LEU A 37 -10.19 -9.77 -7.10
CA LEU A 37 -10.99 -9.55 -5.89
C LEU A 37 -12.45 -9.19 -6.20
N GLY A 38 -12.76 -8.77 -7.43
CA GLY A 38 -14.08 -8.27 -7.79
C GLY A 38 -14.43 -6.94 -7.11
N LYS A 39 -13.42 -6.18 -6.68
CA LYS A 39 -13.55 -4.90 -5.95
C LYS A 39 -12.77 -3.79 -6.65
N PRO A 40 -13.20 -2.52 -6.53
CA PRO A 40 -12.41 -1.39 -7.04
C PRO A 40 -11.09 -1.26 -6.27
N ILE A 41 -10.01 -0.94 -6.99
CA ILE A 41 -8.71 -0.62 -6.40
C ILE A 41 -8.36 0.82 -6.79
N THR A 42 -8.14 1.68 -5.80
CA THR A 42 -7.83 3.09 -6.02
C THR A 42 -6.33 3.26 -6.21
N VAL A 43 -5.91 3.72 -7.39
CA VAL A 43 -4.52 4.14 -7.63
C VAL A 43 -4.33 5.56 -7.13
N THR A 44 -3.25 5.80 -6.40
CA THR A 44 -2.91 7.12 -5.84
C THR A 44 -1.57 7.64 -6.36
N ASP A 45 -1.47 8.97 -6.49
CA ASP A 45 -0.32 9.61 -7.12
C ASP A 45 0.89 9.82 -6.21
N ASN A 46 0.70 9.70 -4.90
CA ASN A 46 1.76 9.88 -3.92
C ASN A 46 1.53 9.00 -2.68
N TRP A 47 2.59 8.90 -1.87
CA TRP A 47 2.61 8.10 -0.64
C TRP A 47 1.55 8.55 0.37
N GLN A 48 1.47 9.85 0.65
CA GLN A 48 0.56 10.40 1.66
C GLN A 48 -0.90 10.05 1.34
N ALA A 49 -1.36 10.32 0.12
CA ALA A 49 -2.71 9.99 -0.32
C ALA A 49 -3.03 8.49 -0.24
N CYS A 50 -2.01 7.62 -0.34
CA CYS A 50 -2.18 6.18 -0.23
C CYS A 50 -2.35 5.70 1.21
N VAL A 51 -1.68 6.34 2.18
CA VAL A 51 -1.58 5.84 3.56
C VAL A 51 -2.45 6.62 4.54
N GLU A 52 -2.78 7.88 4.24
CA GLU A 52 -3.54 8.74 5.13
C GLU A 52 -4.92 8.13 5.42
N GLY A 53 -5.24 8.03 6.71
CA GLY A 53 -6.50 7.44 7.20
C GLY A 53 -6.63 5.92 7.06
N ALA A 54 -5.66 5.20 6.49
CA ALA A 54 -5.73 3.76 6.34
C ALA A 54 -5.60 3.03 7.70
N ASP A 55 -6.39 1.99 7.91
CA ASP A 55 -6.30 1.13 9.11
C ASP A 55 -5.12 0.16 9.04
N ILE A 56 -4.75 -0.27 7.83
CA ILE A 56 -3.64 -1.19 7.59
C ILE A 56 -2.78 -0.64 6.45
N VAL A 57 -1.48 -0.49 6.70
CA VAL A 57 -0.50 0.01 5.71
C VAL A 57 0.53 -1.06 5.43
N VAL A 58 0.65 -1.44 4.17
CA VAL A 58 1.61 -2.45 3.71
C VAL A 58 2.69 -1.75 2.90
N GLU A 59 3.89 -1.64 3.47
CA GLU A 59 5.05 -1.02 2.83
C GLU A 59 5.90 -2.10 2.17
N ALA A 60 5.99 -2.02 0.85
CA ALA A 60 6.47 -3.07 -0.05
C ALA A 60 7.58 -2.60 -0.99
N SER A 61 8.14 -1.42 -0.74
CA SER A 61 8.98 -0.73 -1.70
C SER A 61 10.38 -1.31 -1.68
N ARG A 62 10.95 -1.45 -2.88
CA ARG A 62 12.35 -1.82 -3.05
C ARG A 62 13.15 -0.55 -3.21
N LEU A 63 13.80 -0.12 -2.14
CA LEU A 63 14.71 1.00 -2.17
C LEU A 63 16.14 0.52 -2.42
N PRO A 64 16.93 1.26 -3.23
CA PRO A 64 18.36 0.98 -3.42
C PRO A 64 19.20 1.34 -2.18
N GLU A 65 18.73 2.29 -1.36
CA GLU A 65 19.36 2.78 -0.14
C GLU A 65 18.28 3.16 0.90
N PRO A 66 18.59 3.27 2.20
CA PRO A 66 17.59 3.66 3.20
C PRO A 66 17.10 5.09 2.94
N GLN A 67 15.80 5.26 2.76
CA GLN A 67 15.19 6.57 2.53
C GLN A 67 13.77 6.60 3.14
N PRO A 68 13.47 7.53 4.05
CA PRO A 68 12.16 7.65 4.69
C PRO A 68 11.14 8.29 3.73
N MET A 69 10.61 7.48 2.81
CA MET A 69 9.60 7.91 1.82
C MET A 69 8.18 7.89 2.39
N LEU A 70 7.94 7.05 3.40
CA LEU A 70 6.69 6.92 4.13
C LEU A 70 6.89 7.51 5.52
N LYS A 71 6.26 8.66 5.78
CA LYS A 71 6.39 9.36 7.05
C LYS A 71 5.36 8.90 8.06
N THR A 72 5.78 8.73 9.30
CA THR A 72 4.91 8.32 10.41
C THR A 72 3.85 9.37 10.74
N GLU A 73 4.08 10.65 10.44
CA GLU A 73 3.09 11.73 10.61
C GLU A 73 1.82 11.54 9.75
N TRP A 74 1.90 10.75 8.67
CA TRP A 74 0.75 10.46 7.81
C TRP A 74 -0.09 9.27 8.29
N ILE A 75 0.41 8.53 9.28
CA ILE A 75 -0.20 7.27 9.74
C ILE A 75 -1.30 7.58 10.75
N LYS A 76 -2.49 7.02 10.50
CA LYS A 76 -3.63 7.09 11.41
C LYS A 76 -3.23 6.48 12.78
N PRO A 77 -3.51 7.16 13.91
CA PRO A 77 -3.32 6.57 15.22
C PRO A 77 -4.04 5.21 15.35
N GLY A 78 -3.31 4.18 15.74
CA GLY A 78 -3.83 2.81 15.87
C GLY A 78 -3.76 1.97 14.60
N ALA A 79 -3.24 2.50 13.48
CA ALA A 79 -3.05 1.72 12.26
C ALA A 79 -2.00 0.61 12.43
N PHE A 80 -2.22 -0.51 11.75
CA PHE A 80 -1.26 -1.61 11.67
C PHE A 80 -0.35 -1.44 10.45
N VAL A 81 0.95 -1.24 10.69
CA VAL A 81 1.94 -1.01 9.63
C VAL A 81 2.81 -2.25 9.44
N VAL A 82 2.92 -2.73 8.21
CA VAL A 82 3.71 -3.89 7.80
C VAL A 82 4.82 -3.45 6.84
N PRO A 83 5.99 -3.02 7.34
CA PRO A 83 7.16 -2.80 6.52
C PRO A 83 7.87 -4.12 6.21
N TYR A 84 8.02 -4.45 4.92
CA TYR A 84 8.70 -5.68 4.51
C TYR A 84 9.74 -5.50 3.41
N GLY A 85 10.12 -4.26 3.09
CA GLY A 85 11.32 -3.97 2.31
C GLY A 85 12.59 -4.42 3.04
N THR A 86 13.60 -4.91 2.29
CA THR A 86 14.94 -5.21 2.84
C THR A 86 15.59 -3.96 3.44
N MET A 87 15.31 -2.81 2.84
CA MET A 87 15.63 -1.47 3.33
C MET A 87 14.30 -0.78 3.59
N SER A 88 14.00 -0.47 4.84
CA SER A 88 12.70 0.10 5.20
C SER A 88 12.54 1.52 4.67
N ALA A 89 11.35 1.83 4.16
CA ALA A 89 10.97 3.16 3.73
C ALA A 89 10.30 4.00 4.84
N VAL A 90 10.13 3.42 6.03
CA VAL A 90 9.47 4.06 7.18
C VAL A 90 10.50 4.91 7.93
N GLU A 91 10.09 6.12 8.28
CA GLU A 91 10.82 7.04 9.17
C GLU A 91 10.78 6.60 10.64
#